data_AF-A0A8T5MZJ6-F1
#
_entry.id   AF-A0A8T5MZJ6-F1
#
_cell.length_a   1.000
_cell.length_b   1.000
_cell.length_c   1.000
_cell.angle_alpha   90.00
_cell.angle_beta   90.00
_cell.angle_gamma   90.00
#
_symmetry.space_group_name_H-M   'P 1'
#
loop_
_entity.id
_entity.type
_entity.pdbx_description
1 polymer ?
#
loop_
_entity_poly.entity_id
_entity_poly.type
_entity_poly.pdbx_seq_one_letter_code
_entity_poly.pdbx_strand_id
1 'polypeptide(L)'
;YSNEIAGIAESLGYKTILAEGINLGWRSPNYVYRPRGCSKIKLLLRNYMLSDDVSFRFSAHAWSGYPLTADKYADWLSHCTGDVTNIFMDYETFGEHQWKETGIFGFLSHLPAEIKKYNLEFATPEEIEMEPAGEYDAPNVTSWADLERDASAWLGNDMQKSCFNEMEKLGALIKQKNDKKLLHLWRVLQTTDHIYYISTKKMGDEEVHKYFAEHQSPYEAFINYMNIIQHLKGLL
;
A
#
# COMPACT_ATOMS: atom_id res chain seq x y z
N TYR A 1 6.95 -2.10 3.74
CA TYR A 1 8.28 -1.47 3.63
C TYR A 1 9.18 -1.96 4.77
N SER A 2 10.47 -2.14 4.49
CA SER A 2 11.52 -2.29 5.50
C SER A 2 12.83 -1.74 4.92
N ASN A 3 13.81 -1.43 5.77
CA ASN A 3 15.13 -0.98 5.30
C ASN A 3 15.80 -2.05 4.40
N GLU A 4 15.60 -3.33 4.71
CA GLU A 4 16.11 -4.44 3.90
C GLU A 4 15.49 -4.49 2.50
N ILE A 5 14.17 -4.35 2.40
CA ILE A 5 13.47 -4.30 1.10
C ILE A 5 13.96 -3.11 0.27
N ALA A 6 14.18 -1.96 0.89
CA ALA A 6 14.76 -0.81 0.22
C ALA A 6 16.18 -1.09 -0.30
N GLY A 7 17.03 -1.75 0.48
CA GLY A 7 18.36 -2.17 0.04
C GLY A 7 18.34 -3.15 -1.13
N ILE A 8 17.40 -4.10 -1.13
CA ILE A 8 17.18 -5.02 -2.25
C ILE A 8 16.74 -4.23 -3.49
N ALA A 9 15.76 -3.32 -3.36
CA ALA A 9 15.30 -2.49 -4.47
C ALA A 9 16.44 -1.64 -5.05
N GLU A 10 17.27 -1.02 -4.22
CA GLU A 10 18.47 -0.29 -4.66
C GLU A 10 19.43 -1.21 -5.44
N SER A 11 19.69 -2.43 -4.94
CA SER A 11 20.58 -3.39 -5.59
C SER A 11 20.10 -3.84 -6.97
N LEU A 12 18.78 -3.81 -7.19
CA LEU A 12 18.14 -4.12 -8.47
C LEU A 12 18.09 -2.91 -9.42
N GLY A 13 18.53 -1.73 -8.99
CA GLY A 13 18.59 -0.52 -9.80
C GLY A 13 17.33 0.35 -9.77
N TYR A 14 16.39 0.10 -8.85
CA TYR A 14 15.25 1.00 -8.66
C TYR A 14 15.71 2.35 -8.11
N LYS A 15 15.13 3.43 -8.63
CA LYS A 15 15.50 4.82 -8.27
C LYS A 15 14.69 5.37 -7.09
N THR A 16 13.45 4.91 -6.93
CA THR A 16 12.52 5.39 -5.92
C THR A 16 11.73 4.23 -5.33
N ILE A 17 11.53 4.24 -4.01
CA ILE A 17 10.64 3.33 -3.28
C ILE A 17 9.60 4.16 -2.52
N LEU A 18 8.39 3.61 -2.38
CA LEU A 18 7.27 4.26 -1.71
C LEU A 18 7.00 3.57 -0.36
N ALA A 19 6.60 4.34 0.66
CA ALA A 19 6.16 3.78 1.93
C ALA A 19 5.10 4.66 2.63
N GLU A 20 4.48 4.11 3.66
CA GLU A 20 3.54 4.84 4.53
C GLU A 20 4.29 5.90 5.36
N GLY A 21 3.70 7.09 5.51
CA GLY A 21 4.27 8.23 6.23
C GLY A 21 4.09 8.16 7.74
N ILE A 22 4.63 7.12 8.37
CA ILE A 22 4.58 6.90 9.84
C ILE A 22 5.97 7.03 10.48
N ASN A 23 6.03 7.00 11.82
CA ASN A 23 7.30 7.01 12.59
C ASN A 23 8.22 8.20 12.29
N LEU A 24 7.63 9.35 11.95
CA LEU A 24 8.38 10.54 11.54
C LEU A 24 8.82 11.44 12.70
N GLY A 25 8.20 11.30 13.89
CA GLY A 25 8.46 12.20 15.01
C GLY A 25 8.07 13.62 14.66
N TRP A 26 9.04 14.54 14.66
CA TRP A 26 8.85 15.95 14.27
C TRP A 26 8.98 16.20 12.76
N ARG A 27 9.38 15.19 11.98
CA ARG A 27 9.58 15.29 10.53
C ARG A 27 8.25 15.22 9.78
N SER A 28 8.24 15.62 8.51
CA SER A 28 7.05 15.63 7.64
C SER A 28 7.15 14.55 6.55
N PRO A 29 6.04 13.89 6.15
CA PRO A 29 6.04 12.95 5.03
C PRO A 29 6.26 13.63 3.67
N ASN A 30 6.17 14.97 3.63
CA ASN A 30 6.25 15.74 2.40
C ASN A 30 7.68 16.08 1.92
N TYR A 31 8.69 15.42 2.48
CA TYR A 31 10.09 15.57 2.04
C TYR A 31 10.57 14.27 1.41
N VAL A 32 11.55 14.38 0.52
CA VAL A 32 12.27 13.20 0.02
C VAL A 32 13.17 12.68 1.13
N TYR A 33 13.18 11.36 1.35
CA TYR A 33 14.07 10.70 2.30
C TYR A 33 15.00 9.72 1.61
N ARG A 34 16.05 9.30 2.32
CA ARG A 34 16.91 8.18 1.94
C ARG A 34 16.64 7.02 2.90
N PRO A 35 16.34 5.80 2.42
CA PRO A 35 16.27 4.65 3.29
C PRO A 35 17.57 4.42 4.07
N ARG A 36 17.47 4.05 5.33
CA ARG A 36 18.64 3.66 6.13
C ARG A 36 19.38 2.51 5.47
N GLY A 37 20.69 2.66 5.35
CA GLY A 37 21.57 1.67 4.71
C GLY A 37 21.61 1.73 3.18
N CYS A 38 20.86 2.64 2.55
CA CYS A 38 20.91 2.88 1.11
C CYS A 38 21.68 4.16 0.77
N SER A 39 22.09 4.31 -0.49
CA SER A 39 22.95 5.41 -0.94
C SER A 39 22.41 6.20 -2.13
N LYS A 40 21.53 5.60 -2.93
CA LYS A 40 21.04 6.12 -4.22
C LYS A 40 19.52 6.16 -4.30
N ILE A 41 18.83 5.14 -3.79
CA ILE A 41 17.38 5.05 -3.89
C ILE A 41 16.73 6.14 -3.00
N LYS A 42 15.75 6.84 -3.57
CA LYS A 42 14.92 7.82 -2.86
C LYS A 42 13.72 7.13 -2.22
N LEU A 43 13.26 7.66 -1.10
CA LEU A 43 12.04 7.24 -0.42
C LEU A 43 11.03 8.37 -0.43
N LEU A 44 9.85 8.09 -0.99
CA LEU A 44 8.68 8.96 -0.92
C LEU A 44 7.68 8.38 0.07
N LEU A 45 7.22 9.23 0.99
CA LEU A 45 6.31 8.84 2.04
C LEU A 45 4.92 9.37 1.76
N ARG A 46 3.92 8.51 1.90
CA ARG A 46 2.50 8.87 1.80
C ARG A 46 2.15 9.94 2.83
N ASN A 47 1.45 10.99 2.41
CA ASN A 47 0.73 11.84 3.32
C ASN A 47 -0.63 11.17 3.63
N TYR A 48 -0.66 10.31 4.65
CA TYR A 48 -1.83 9.47 4.92
C TYR A 48 -3.08 10.29 5.23
N MET A 49 -2.96 11.46 5.88
CA MET A 49 -4.14 12.27 6.21
C MET A 49 -4.85 12.75 4.95
N LEU A 50 -4.12 13.41 4.03
CA LEU A 50 -4.67 13.92 2.78
C LEU A 50 -5.08 12.78 1.85
N SER A 51 -4.33 11.68 1.85
CA SER A 51 -4.68 10.48 1.08
C SER A 51 -6.01 9.87 1.53
N ASP A 52 -6.20 9.75 2.86
CA ASP A 52 -7.41 9.17 3.45
C ASP A 52 -8.62 10.12 3.31
N ASP A 53 -8.39 11.44 3.20
CA ASP A 53 -9.47 12.41 2.96
C ASP A 53 -10.17 12.16 1.61
N VAL A 54 -9.40 11.80 0.57
CA VAL A 54 -9.95 11.43 -0.74
C VAL A 54 -10.44 9.98 -0.76
N SER A 55 -9.65 9.07 -0.19
CA SER A 55 -9.93 7.63 -0.30
C SER A 55 -11.14 7.20 0.56
N PHE A 56 -11.23 7.70 1.79
CA PHE A 56 -12.19 7.23 2.79
C PHE A 56 -13.20 8.31 3.23
N ARG A 57 -12.76 9.56 3.41
CA ARG A 57 -13.63 10.62 3.99
C ARG A 57 -14.40 11.44 2.96
N PHE A 58 -14.18 11.23 1.67
CA PHE A 58 -14.75 12.06 0.60
C PHE A 58 -16.27 12.17 0.67
N SER A 59 -16.95 11.06 0.96
CA SER A 59 -18.42 10.98 1.13
C SER A 59 -18.87 10.96 2.60
N ALA A 60 -17.98 11.21 3.55
CA ALA A 60 -18.28 11.18 4.97
C ALA A 60 -18.95 12.49 5.42
N HIS A 61 -20.28 12.58 5.29
CA HIS A 61 -21.07 13.79 5.64
C HIS A 61 -20.89 14.30 7.09
N ALA A 62 -20.50 13.42 8.02
CA ALA A 62 -20.27 13.77 9.42
C ALA A 62 -18.85 14.30 9.70
N TRP A 63 -17.91 14.17 8.75
CA TRP A 63 -16.56 14.69 8.88
C TRP A 63 -16.55 16.21 8.65
N SER A 64 -15.83 16.94 9.50
CA SER A 64 -15.77 18.41 9.45
C SER A 64 -15.20 18.99 8.15
N GLY A 65 -14.44 18.19 7.39
CA GLY A 65 -13.93 18.58 6.07
C GLY A 65 -14.98 18.50 4.95
N TYR A 66 -16.09 17.78 5.16
CA TYR A 66 -17.14 17.58 4.16
C TYR A 66 -17.91 18.89 3.86
N PRO A 67 -18.27 19.17 2.58
CA PRO A 67 -17.89 18.42 1.38
C PRO A 67 -16.43 18.68 1.00
N LEU A 68 -15.72 17.66 0.50
CA LEU A 68 -14.37 17.84 -0.04
C LEU A 68 -14.45 18.28 -1.51
N THR A 69 -14.16 19.55 -1.77
CA THR A 69 -14.15 20.13 -3.12
C THR A 69 -12.73 20.27 -3.64
N ALA A 70 -12.57 20.35 -4.97
CA ALA A 70 -11.26 20.41 -5.62
C ALA A 70 -10.47 21.67 -5.21
N ASP A 71 -11.14 22.81 -5.09
CA ASP A 71 -10.58 24.09 -4.64
C ASP A 71 -10.13 24.03 -3.18
N LYS A 72 -10.98 23.47 -2.29
CA LYS A 72 -10.64 23.25 -0.88
C LYS A 72 -9.43 22.33 -0.73
N TYR A 73 -9.38 21.24 -1.48
CA TYR A 73 -8.27 20.29 -1.39
C TYR A 73 -6.97 20.87 -1.98
N ALA A 74 -7.05 21.61 -3.09
CA ALA A 74 -5.92 22.35 -3.64
C ALA A 74 -5.38 23.41 -2.66
N ASP A 75 -6.28 24.11 -1.97
CA ASP A 75 -5.92 25.04 -0.90
C ASP A 75 -5.13 24.33 0.21
N TRP A 76 -5.61 23.20 0.71
CA TRP A 76 -4.91 22.41 1.73
C TRP A 76 -3.54 21.92 1.26
N LEU A 77 -3.44 21.46 0.02
CA LEU A 77 -2.16 21.07 -0.58
C LEU A 77 -1.19 22.27 -0.65
N SER A 78 -1.67 23.46 -0.96
CA SER A 78 -0.82 24.67 -1.05
C SER A 78 -0.20 25.09 0.28
N HIS A 79 -0.84 24.71 1.40
CA HIS A 79 -0.35 24.98 2.75
C HIS A 79 0.61 23.89 3.26
N CYS A 80 0.81 22.81 2.49
CA CYS A 80 1.75 21.76 2.87
C CYS A 80 3.20 22.25 2.67
N THR A 81 3.98 22.28 3.74
CA THR A 81 5.43 22.51 3.65
C THR A 81 6.14 21.22 3.25
N GLY A 82 7.13 21.32 2.36
CA GLY A 82 7.96 20.19 1.94
C GLY A 82 8.40 20.31 0.49
N ASP A 83 9.06 19.26 0.01
CA ASP A 83 9.48 19.12 -1.39
C ASP A 83 8.33 18.60 -2.26
N VAL A 84 7.57 17.63 -1.74
CA VAL A 84 6.58 16.86 -2.50
C VAL A 84 5.50 16.32 -1.57
N THR A 85 4.22 16.59 -1.87
CA THR A 85 3.11 16.01 -1.10
C THR A 85 2.58 14.78 -1.83
N ASN A 86 2.88 13.60 -1.29
CA ASN A 86 2.52 12.33 -1.91
C ASN A 86 1.12 11.88 -1.49
N ILE A 87 0.20 11.77 -2.46
CA ILE A 87 -1.15 11.25 -2.25
C ILE A 87 -1.21 9.83 -2.81
N PHE A 88 -1.28 8.82 -1.94
CA PHE A 88 -1.39 7.42 -2.38
C PHE A 88 -2.79 6.89 -2.06
N MET A 89 -3.43 6.34 -3.07
CA MET A 89 -4.78 5.80 -3.01
C MET A 89 -4.89 4.61 -3.97
N ASP A 90 -5.79 3.69 -3.66
CA ASP A 90 -6.13 2.60 -4.58
C ASP A 90 -6.88 3.17 -5.79
N TYR A 91 -6.70 2.54 -6.95
CA TYR A 91 -7.33 3.01 -8.19
C TYR A 91 -8.86 2.97 -8.08
N GLU A 92 -9.35 1.97 -7.35
CA GLU A 92 -10.74 1.71 -6.99
C GLU A 92 -11.37 2.82 -6.13
N THR A 93 -10.57 3.77 -5.62
CA THR A 93 -11.08 5.00 -5.01
C THR A 93 -12.08 5.70 -5.93
N PHE A 94 -11.81 5.74 -7.22
CA PHE A 94 -12.63 6.45 -8.21
C PHE A 94 -13.65 5.53 -8.88
N GLY A 95 -14.85 5.48 -8.33
CA GLY A 95 -15.99 4.76 -8.92
C GLY A 95 -16.40 3.49 -8.20
N GLU A 96 -15.62 3.02 -7.23
CA GLU A 96 -15.92 1.81 -6.46
C GLU A 96 -15.96 2.06 -4.95
N HIS A 97 -14.90 2.62 -4.34
CA HIS A 97 -14.98 3.09 -2.96
C HIS A 97 -15.76 4.40 -2.84
N GLN A 98 -15.54 5.33 -3.77
CA GLN A 98 -16.34 6.55 -3.91
C GLN A 98 -17.14 6.44 -5.21
N TRP A 99 -18.46 6.26 -5.10
CA TRP A 99 -19.32 6.09 -6.28
C TRP A 99 -19.48 7.39 -7.05
N LYS A 100 -19.89 7.31 -8.32
CA LYS A 100 -20.09 8.47 -9.19
C LYS A 100 -20.97 9.55 -8.57
N GLU A 101 -22.03 9.12 -7.87
CA GLU A 101 -23.05 9.98 -7.25
C GLU A 101 -22.49 10.84 -6.12
N THR A 102 -21.37 10.43 -5.51
CA THR A 102 -20.65 11.24 -4.51
C THR A 102 -20.04 12.51 -5.12
N GLY A 103 -19.90 12.56 -6.45
CA GLY A 103 -19.25 13.65 -7.16
C GLY A 103 -17.73 13.49 -7.33
N ILE A 104 -17.16 12.33 -6.96
CA ILE A 104 -15.70 12.08 -7.01
C ILE A 104 -15.08 12.32 -8.39
N PHE A 105 -15.77 11.96 -9.49
CA PHE A 105 -15.26 12.22 -10.84
C PHE A 105 -15.28 13.71 -11.19
N GLY A 106 -16.26 14.45 -10.65
CA GLY A 106 -16.29 15.90 -10.74
C GLY A 106 -15.09 16.50 -10.01
N PHE A 107 -14.83 16.06 -8.77
CA PHE A 107 -13.65 16.46 -8.01
C PHE A 107 -12.36 16.19 -8.79
N LEU A 108 -12.16 14.96 -9.28
CA LEU A 108 -10.95 14.57 -10.02
C LEU A 108 -10.76 15.38 -11.31
N SER A 109 -11.84 15.69 -12.02
CA SER A 109 -11.79 16.49 -13.26
C SER A 109 -11.37 17.95 -13.01
N HIS A 110 -11.81 18.55 -11.90
CA HIS A 110 -11.49 19.95 -11.57
C HIS A 110 -10.15 20.10 -10.85
N LEU A 111 -9.71 19.07 -10.11
CA LEU A 111 -8.54 19.13 -9.24
C LEU A 111 -7.25 19.67 -9.92
N PRO A 112 -6.89 19.26 -11.15
CA PRO A 112 -5.69 19.79 -11.79
C PRO A 112 -5.73 21.30 -12.05
N ALA A 113 -6.90 21.84 -12.39
CA ALA A 113 -7.06 23.27 -12.64
C ALA A 113 -6.98 24.08 -11.33
N GLU A 114 -7.51 23.54 -10.23
CA GLU A 114 -7.46 24.15 -8.91
C GLU A 114 -6.03 24.15 -8.34
N ILE A 115 -5.30 23.04 -8.44
CA ILE A 115 -3.90 22.92 -8.00
C ILE A 115 -2.99 23.95 -8.70
N LYS A 116 -3.18 24.17 -10.00
CA LYS A 116 -2.39 25.14 -10.78
C LYS A 116 -2.55 26.59 -10.30
N LYS A 117 -3.66 26.95 -9.64
CA LYS A 117 -3.86 28.31 -9.10
C LYS A 117 -2.88 28.64 -7.98
N TYR A 118 -2.32 27.61 -7.33
CA TYR A 118 -1.39 27.74 -6.21
C TYR A 118 0.09 27.54 -6.63
N ASN A 119 0.39 27.53 -7.94
CA ASN A 119 1.73 27.22 -8.48
C ASN A 119 2.27 25.86 -8.04
N LEU A 120 1.38 24.91 -7.76
CA LEU A 120 1.72 23.52 -7.54
C LEU A 120 1.74 22.77 -8.88
N GLU A 121 2.61 21.78 -8.98
CA GLU A 121 2.78 20.95 -10.16
C GLU A 121 2.62 19.48 -9.81
N PHE A 122 2.23 18.67 -10.79
CA PHE A 122 2.22 17.22 -10.67
C PHE A 122 3.55 16.68 -11.18
N ALA A 123 4.09 15.71 -10.46
CA ALA A 123 5.29 15.00 -10.86
C ALA A 123 5.09 13.50 -10.65
N THR A 124 5.59 12.71 -11.58
CA THR A 124 5.79 11.28 -11.41
C THR A 124 6.96 11.04 -10.44
N PRO A 125 7.05 9.86 -9.79
CA PRO A 125 8.17 9.55 -8.90
C PRO A 125 9.56 9.62 -9.54
N GLU A 126 9.68 9.55 -10.87
CA GLU A 126 10.95 9.69 -11.60
C GLU A 126 11.35 11.17 -11.80
N GLU A 127 10.38 12.08 -11.88
CA GLU A 127 10.62 13.53 -12.05
C GLU A 127 11.03 14.22 -10.74
N ILE A 128 11.02 13.50 -9.61
CA ILE A 128 11.41 14.04 -8.31
C ILE A 128 12.93 14.13 -8.20
N GLU A 129 13.47 15.31 -8.51
CA GLU A 129 14.92 15.57 -8.51
C GLU A 129 15.49 15.94 -7.13
N MET A 130 14.65 16.33 -6.16
CA MET A 130 15.08 16.83 -4.85
C MET A 130 15.98 15.82 -4.11
N GLU A 131 17.01 16.36 -3.45
CA GLU A 131 17.92 15.59 -2.62
C GLU A 131 17.24 15.17 -1.31
N PRO A 132 17.55 13.98 -0.77
CA PRO A 132 16.98 13.55 0.50
C PRO A 132 17.23 14.53 1.64
N ALA A 133 16.16 15.01 2.27
CA ALA A 133 16.21 15.88 3.45
C ALA A 133 16.79 15.18 4.69
N GLY A 134 16.83 13.84 4.68
CA GLY A 134 17.44 13.04 5.72
C GLY A 134 17.28 11.54 5.51
N GLU A 135 17.75 10.78 6.49
CA GLU A 135 17.61 9.33 6.51
C GLU A 135 16.30 8.91 7.19
N TYR A 136 15.58 7.96 6.60
CA TYR A 136 14.40 7.33 7.18
C TYR A 136 14.72 5.90 7.59
N ASP A 137 14.44 5.60 8.85
CA ASP A 137 14.71 4.30 9.46
C ASP A 137 13.41 3.61 9.84
N ALA A 138 13.17 2.42 9.28
CA ALA A 138 12.12 1.50 9.70
C ALA A 138 12.74 0.26 10.33
N PRO A 139 12.96 0.25 11.66
CA PRO A 139 13.54 -0.90 12.36
C PRO A 139 12.62 -2.13 12.36
N ASN A 140 11.31 -1.91 12.22
CA ASN A 140 10.31 -2.95 12.06
C ASN A 140 9.65 -2.83 10.68
N VAL A 141 9.13 -3.95 10.16
CA VAL A 141 8.36 -3.96 8.91
C VAL A 141 7.11 -3.12 9.07
N THR A 142 6.89 -2.19 8.14
CA THR A 142 5.70 -1.34 8.09
C THR A 142 4.85 -1.65 6.87
N SER A 143 3.58 -1.27 6.93
CA SER A 143 2.65 -1.28 5.79
C SER A 143 1.75 -0.06 5.84
N TRP A 144 0.97 0.15 4.78
CA TRP A 144 -0.09 1.15 4.75
C TRP A 144 -1.48 0.56 5.08
N ALA A 145 -1.54 -0.72 5.47
CA ALA A 145 -2.78 -1.43 5.77
C ALA A 145 -3.11 -1.36 7.26
N ASP A 146 -4.40 -1.38 7.58
CA ASP A 146 -4.97 -1.33 8.93
C ASP A 146 -4.44 -0.21 9.84
N LEU A 147 -4.97 -0.09 11.05
CA LEU A 147 -4.52 0.93 12.01
C LEU A 147 -3.09 0.67 12.53
N GLU A 148 -2.67 -0.58 12.61
CA GLU A 148 -1.36 -0.94 13.14
C GLU A 148 -0.21 -0.59 12.20
N ARG A 149 -0.48 -0.41 10.89
CA ARG A 149 0.50 -0.02 9.86
C ARG A 149 1.77 -0.88 9.86
N ASP A 150 1.59 -2.17 10.16
CA ASP A 150 2.63 -3.19 10.23
C ASP A 150 2.27 -4.39 9.35
N ALA A 151 2.97 -5.52 9.49
CA ALA A 151 2.71 -6.72 8.68
C ALA A 151 1.51 -7.56 9.17
N SER A 152 0.83 -7.17 10.25
CA SER A 152 -0.18 -8.01 10.91
C SER A 152 -1.48 -8.17 10.11
N ALA A 153 -1.71 -7.34 9.08
CA ALA A 153 -2.77 -7.57 8.10
C ALA A 153 -2.58 -8.92 7.35
N TRP A 154 -1.32 -9.34 7.14
CA TRP A 154 -0.98 -10.60 6.47
C TRP A 154 -0.33 -11.63 7.40
N LEU A 155 0.19 -11.25 8.57
CA LEU A 155 0.89 -12.18 9.48
C LEU A 155 0.40 -12.05 10.93
N GLY A 156 -0.87 -11.69 11.11
CA GLY A 156 -1.46 -11.40 12.42
C GLY A 156 -1.86 -12.64 13.22
N ASN A 157 -2.22 -13.74 12.54
CA ASN A 157 -2.68 -14.98 13.19
C ASN A 157 -1.90 -16.23 12.76
N ASP A 158 -2.13 -17.35 13.44
CA ASP A 158 -1.38 -18.60 13.21
C ASP A 158 -1.71 -19.27 11.87
N MET A 159 -2.94 -19.10 11.36
CA MET A 159 -3.34 -19.61 10.04
C MET A 159 -2.53 -18.92 8.93
N GLN A 160 -2.47 -17.59 8.97
CA GLN A 160 -1.69 -16.78 8.05
C GLN A 160 -0.20 -17.13 8.09
N LYS A 161 0.38 -17.21 9.29
CA LYS A 161 1.80 -17.59 9.47
C LYS A 161 2.08 -19.00 8.96
N SER A 162 1.17 -19.94 9.19
CA SER A 162 1.29 -21.32 8.67
C SER A 162 1.33 -21.32 7.15
N CYS A 163 0.38 -20.65 6.49
CA CYS A 163 0.34 -20.49 5.05
C CYS A 163 1.62 -19.89 4.48
N PHE A 164 2.10 -18.79 5.08
CA PHE A 164 3.34 -18.12 4.68
C PHE A 164 4.55 -19.05 4.78
N ASN A 165 4.74 -19.70 5.92
CA ASN A 165 5.87 -20.60 6.17
C ASN A 165 5.85 -21.81 5.22
N GLU A 166 4.68 -22.36 4.91
CA GLU A 166 4.56 -23.48 3.99
C GLU A 166 4.84 -23.05 2.54
N MET A 167 4.45 -21.83 2.14
CA MET A 167 4.77 -21.28 0.83
C MET A 167 6.28 -21.01 0.64
N GLU A 168 6.95 -20.53 1.69
CA GLU A 168 8.39 -20.30 1.69
C GLU A 168 9.16 -21.62 1.50
N LYS A 169 8.85 -22.64 2.31
CA LYS A 169 9.46 -23.98 2.21
C LYS A 169 9.26 -24.58 0.82
N LEU A 170 8.06 -24.43 0.26
CA LEU A 170 7.70 -24.94 -1.05
C LEU A 170 8.55 -24.31 -2.17
N GLY A 171 8.88 -23.03 -2.04
CA GLY A 171 9.72 -22.32 -3.01
C GLY A 171 11.12 -22.91 -3.18
N ALA A 172 11.73 -23.37 -2.08
CA ALA A 172 13.03 -24.02 -2.14
C ALA A 172 13.00 -25.32 -2.95
N LEU A 173 11.97 -26.15 -2.74
CA LEU A 173 11.80 -27.42 -3.44
C LEU A 173 11.48 -27.22 -4.93
N ILE A 174 10.60 -26.28 -5.25
CA ILE A 174 10.23 -25.96 -6.64
C ILE A 174 11.43 -25.47 -7.44
N LYS A 175 12.28 -24.62 -6.85
CA LYS A 175 13.52 -24.14 -7.51
C LYS A 175 14.47 -25.30 -7.86
N GLN A 176 14.55 -26.33 -7.01
CA GLN A 176 15.41 -27.50 -7.27
C GLN A 176 14.92 -28.36 -8.45
N LYS A 177 13.61 -28.43 -8.67
CA LYS A 177 13.02 -29.22 -9.76
C LYS A 177 13.27 -28.62 -11.16
N ASN A 178 13.59 -27.32 -11.23
CA ASN A 178 13.80 -26.59 -12.47
C ASN A 178 12.62 -26.70 -13.47
N ASP A 179 11.40 -26.90 -12.96
CA ASP A 179 10.17 -26.91 -13.75
C ASP A 179 9.59 -25.49 -13.84
N LYS A 180 9.52 -24.95 -15.06
CA LYS A 180 9.04 -23.60 -15.32
C LYS A 180 7.56 -23.40 -14.99
N LYS A 181 6.72 -24.44 -15.16
CA LYS A 181 5.29 -24.38 -14.84
C LYS A 181 5.08 -24.34 -13.34
N LEU A 182 5.77 -25.21 -12.59
CA LEU A 182 5.70 -25.21 -11.12
C LEU A 182 6.24 -23.89 -10.55
N LEU A 183 7.33 -23.36 -11.11
CA LEU A 183 7.88 -22.07 -10.70
C LEU A 183 6.90 -20.91 -10.97
N HIS A 184 6.20 -20.94 -12.10
CA HIS A 184 5.19 -19.94 -12.41
C HIS A 184 4.00 -20.02 -11.46
N LEU A 185 3.47 -21.22 -11.20
CA LEU A 185 2.36 -21.43 -10.26
C LEU A 185 2.74 -20.95 -8.86
N TRP A 186 3.93 -21.29 -8.38
CA TRP A 186 4.43 -20.82 -7.08
C TRP A 186 4.56 -19.30 -7.00
N ARG A 187 4.95 -18.63 -8.10
CA ARG A 187 4.98 -17.16 -8.15
C ARG A 187 3.58 -16.55 -8.07
N VAL A 188 2.61 -17.12 -8.78
CA VAL A 188 1.22 -16.64 -8.75
C VAL A 188 0.61 -16.83 -7.37
N LEU A 189 0.84 -17.98 -6.72
CA LEU A 189 0.31 -18.27 -5.39
C LEU A 189 0.92 -17.41 -4.27
N GLN A 190 1.99 -16.66 -4.53
CA GLN A 190 2.55 -15.68 -3.59
C GLN A 190 1.80 -14.34 -3.59
N THR A 191 0.71 -14.21 -4.35
CA THR A 191 -0.18 -13.05 -4.29
C THR A 191 -0.71 -12.87 -2.86
N THR A 192 -0.56 -11.66 -2.31
CA THR A 192 -0.76 -11.40 -0.88
C THR A 192 -2.21 -11.47 -0.42
N ASP A 193 -3.16 -11.29 -1.34
CA ASP A 193 -4.61 -11.37 -1.10
C ASP A 193 -5.02 -12.71 -0.49
N HIS A 194 -4.39 -13.81 -0.92
CA HIS A 194 -4.65 -15.13 -0.35
C HIS A 194 -4.43 -15.18 1.16
N ILE A 195 -3.38 -14.51 1.64
CA ILE A 195 -3.05 -14.46 3.06
C ILE A 195 -3.89 -13.36 3.76
N TYR A 196 -4.16 -12.26 3.06
CA TYR A 196 -5.01 -11.17 3.57
C TYR A 196 -6.42 -11.68 3.93
N TYR A 197 -7.05 -12.49 3.06
CA TYR A 197 -8.37 -13.06 3.29
C TYR A 197 -8.45 -14.08 4.45
N ILE A 198 -7.29 -14.52 4.97
CA ILE A 198 -7.20 -15.41 6.15
C ILE A 198 -7.11 -14.59 7.45
N SER A 199 -7.07 -13.26 7.37
CA SER A 199 -7.06 -12.39 8.55
C SER A 199 -8.32 -12.57 9.40
N THR A 200 -8.14 -12.61 10.71
CA THR A 200 -9.23 -12.68 11.71
C THR A 200 -9.43 -11.36 12.43
N LYS A 201 -8.71 -10.30 12.04
CA LYS A 201 -8.93 -8.98 12.59
C LYS A 201 -10.36 -8.55 12.29
N LYS A 202 -11.04 -7.99 13.30
CA LYS A 202 -12.30 -7.26 13.08
C LYS A 202 -11.93 -5.99 12.32
N MET A 203 -12.03 -6.02 11.01
CA MET A 203 -11.72 -4.86 10.18
C MET A 203 -12.79 -3.80 10.43
N GLY A 204 -12.39 -2.58 10.79
CA GLY A 204 -13.30 -1.43 10.84
C GLY A 204 -13.96 -1.13 9.48
N ASP A 205 -13.44 -1.75 8.41
CA ASP A 205 -13.92 -1.70 7.03
C ASP A 205 -14.72 -2.95 6.63
N GLU A 206 -15.71 -3.35 7.45
CA GLU A 206 -16.60 -4.49 7.15
C GLU A 206 -17.37 -4.35 5.81
N GLU A 207 -17.41 -3.15 5.21
CA GLU A 207 -18.10 -2.89 3.93
C GLU A 207 -17.22 -3.08 2.69
N VAL A 208 -15.92 -2.77 2.73
CA VAL A 208 -15.07 -2.89 1.52
C VAL A 208 -14.69 -4.35 1.27
N HIS A 209 -14.43 -5.11 2.33
CA HIS A 209 -13.86 -6.45 2.19
C HIS A 209 -14.88 -7.57 1.92
N LYS A 210 -16.15 -7.39 2.30
CA LYS A 210 -17.22 -8.33 1.89
C LYS A 210 -17.50 -8.27 0.40
N TYR A 211 -17.17 -7.15 -0.26
CA TYR A 211 -17.41 -6.98 -1.69
C TYR A 211 -16.45 -7.83 -2.54
N PHE A 212 -15.22 -8.06 -2.07
CA PHE A 212 -14.17 -8.78 -2.81
C PHE A 212 -13.81 -10.17 -2.25
N ALA A 213 -14.23 -10.51 -1.03
CA ALA A 213 -13.92 -11.80 -0.44
C ALA A 213 -14.62 -12.95 -1.18
N GLU A 214 -13.86 -13.75 -1.92
CA GLU A 214 -14.36 -14.96 -2.59
C GLU A 214 -14.84 -16.05 -1.60
N HIS A 215 -14.36 -16.00 -0.35
CA HIS A 215 -14.61 -17.02 0.67
C HIS A 215 -15.57 -16.52 1.75
N GLN A 216 -16.39 -17.43 2.29
CA GLN A 216 -17.40 -17.09 3.28
C GLN A 216 -16.80 -16.83 4.67
N SER A 217 -15.57 -17.29 4.92
CA SER A 217 -14.86 -17.05 6.17
C SER A 217 -13.33 -17.14 6.01
N PRO A 218 -12.56 -16.55 6.94
CA PRO A 218 -11.11 -16.72 6.99
C PRO A 218 -10.65 -18.18 7.12
N TYR A 219 -11.46 -19.04 7.74
CA TYR A 219 -11.19 -20.47 7.88
C TYR A 219 -11.32 -21.21 6.56
N GLU A 220 -12.32 -20.86 5.75
CA GLU A 220 -12.50 -21.44 4.42
C GLU A 220 -11.35 -21.02 3.49
N ALA A 221 -10.98 -19.73 3.52
CA ALA A 221 -9.81 -19.22 2.79
C ALA A 221 -8.54 -19.99 3.16
N PHE A 222 -8.32 -20.23 4.46
CA PHE A 222 -7.19 -21.00 4.97
C PHE A 222 -7.20 -22.44 4.44
N ILE A 223 -8.32 -23.15 4.56
CA ILE A 223 -8.45 -24.54 4.11
C ILE A 223 -8.19 -24.64 2.60
N ASN A 224 -8.79 -23.74 1.81
CA ASN A 224 -8.63 -23.74 0.36
C ASN A 224 -7.17 -23.49 -0.04
N TYR A 225 -6.54 -22.44 0.50
CA TYR A 225 -5.15 -22.12 0.19
C TYR A 225 -4.18 -23.22 0.61
N MET A 226 -4.37 -23.80 1.80
CA MET A 226 -3.56 -24.93 2.26
C MET A 226 -3.75 -26.18 1.41
N ASN A 227 -4.98 -26.50 0.98
CA ASN A 227 -5.23 -27.63 0.07
C ASN A 227 -4.49 -27.46 -1.26
N ILE A 228 -4.46 -26.24 -1.81
CA ILE A 228 -3.70 -25.90 -3.02
C ILE A 228 -2.20 -26.10 -2.79
N ILE A 229 -1.65 -25.61 -1.67
CA ILE A 229 -0.23 -25.80 -1.30
C ILE A 229 0.10 -27.30 -1.19
N GLN A 230 -0.75 -28.09 -0.53
CA GLN A 230 -0.51 -29.53 -0.37
C GLN A 230 -0.59 -30.29 -1.70
N HIS A 231 -1.52 -29.92 -2.58
CA HIS A 231 -1.58 -30.47 -3.93
C HIS A 231 -0.29 -30.15 -4.69
N LEU A 232 0.18 -28.90 -4.66
CA LEU A 232 1.41 -28.50 -5.34
C LEU A 232 2.64 -29.25 -4.80
N LYS A 233 2.69 -29.52 -3.49
CA LYS A 233 3.73 -30.38 -2.89
C LYS A 233 3.68 -31.82 -3.41
N GLY A 234 2.49 -32.38 -3.60
CA GLY A 234 2.33 -33.73 -4.14
C GLY A 234 2.81 -33.88 -5.60
N LEU A 235 3.01 -32.77 -6.32
CA LEU A 235 3.58 -32.75 -7.66
C LEU A 235 5.12 -32.71 -7.68
N LEU A 236 5.77 -32.55 -6.53
CA LEU A 236 7.23 -32.53 -6.40
C LEU A 236 7.80 -33.93 -6.21
#